data_AF-A0A518BKD9-F1
#
_entry.id   AF-A0A518BKD9-F1
#
_cell.length_a   1.000
_cell.length_b   1.000
_cell.length_c   1.000
_cell.angle_alpha   90.00
_cell.angle_beta   90.00
_cell.angle_gamma   90.00
#
_symmetry.space_group_name_H-M   'P 1'
#
loop_
_entity.id
_entity.type
_entity.pdbx_description
1 polymer ?
#
loop_
_entity_poly.entity_id
_entity_poly.type
_entity_poly.pdbx_seq_one_letter_code
_entity_poly.pdbx_strand_id
1 'polypeptide(L)'
;MSVKATDVRKGHVLEKDGDLLLITEYIHKTPGNLRSIIQIKTKSLINGAAGSMRLSGNDSVDVAFLDRKKTEYLYKDGEGTYIFMDAETYDQFPLAEELIGDKMGFVSPNSTVEVTFHGTTPIGVELPPSVVLEVIEAEAAVKGNSATNVKKNAVVETGMTVKVPMHIGVGEKIKIHTDTGDFLGRANE
;
A
#
# COMPACT_ATOMS: atom_id res chain seq x y z
N MET A 1 19.67 -0.22 14.42
CA MET A 1 19.96 -0.04 15.87
C MET A 1 19.66 -1.36 16.55
N SER A 2 20.58 -1.92 17.33
CA SER A 2 20.43 -3.28 17.87
C SER A 2 19.61 -3.28 19.17
N VAL A 3 18.52 -4.04 19.19
CA VAL A 3 17.65 -4.24 20.36
C VAL A 3 17.49 -5.72 20.67
N LYS A 4 17.18 -6.06 21.92
CA LYS A 4 16.97 -7.45 22.31
C LYS A 4 15.73 -8.01 21.62
N ALA A 5 15.79 -9.29 21.27
CA ALA A 5 14.68 -10.02 20.68
C ALA A 5 13.43 -10.00 21.58
N THR A 6 13.57 -9.82 22.90
CA THR A 6 12.43 -9.67 23.83
C THR A 6 11.68 -8.36 23.70
N ASP A 7 12.32 -7.32 23.14
CA ASP A 7 11.78 -5.96 23.10
C ASP A 7 11.11 -5.66 21.76
N VAL A 8 11.29 -6.52 20.76
CA VAL A 8 10.59 -6.36 19.48
C VAL A 8 9.10 -6.70 19.62
N ARG A 9 8.30 -6.07 18.76
CA ARG A 9 6.85 -6.22 18.74
C ARG A 9 6.37 -6.37 17.30
N LYS A 10 5.13 -6.84 17.15
CA LYS A 10 4.43 -6.81 15.86
C LYS A 10 4.42 -5.36 15.33
N GLY A 11 4.73 -5.19 14.05
CA GLY A 11 4.83 -3.89 13.39
C GLY A 11 6.25 -3.31 13.34
N HIS A 12 7.21 -3.80 14.15
CA HIS A 12 8.62 -3.43 13.96
C HIS A 12 9.16 -4.04 12.67
N VAL A 13 10.15 -3.38 12.10
CA VAL A 13 10.87 -3.83 10.90
C VAL A 13 12.28 -4.19 11.29
N LEU A 14 12.67 -5.41 10.96
CA LEU A 14 14.02 -5.90 11.20
C LEU A 14 14.85 -5.72 9.94
N GLU A 15 16.07 -5.25 10.11
CA GLU A 15 17.07 -5.25 9.06
C GLU A 15 17.88 -6.54 9.18
N LYS A 16 17.86 -7.38 8.16
CA LYS A 16 18.63 -8.62 8.14
C LYS A 16 19.08 -8.95 6.74
N ASP A 17 20.39 -9.18 6.57
CA ASP A 17 21.01 -9.57 5.29
C ASP A 17 20.69 -8.57 4.15
N GLY A 18 20.49 -7.29 4.49
CA GLY A 18 20.10 -6.24 3.55
C GLY A 18 18.61 -6.19 3.19
N ASP A 19 17.78 -7.06 3.77
CA ASP A 19 16.33 -7.06 3.59
C ASP A 19 15.62 -6.43 4.80
N LEU A 20 14.45 -5.85 4.55
CA LEU A 20 13.60 -5.20 5.54
C LEU A 20 12.38 -6.08 5.83
N LEU A 21 12.37 -6.66 7.02
CA LEU A 21 11.44 -7.69 7.43
C LEU A 21 10.43 -7.13 8.44
N LEU A 22 9.21 -6.86 7.99
CA LEU A 22 8.10 -6.45 8.86
C LEU A 22 7.62 -7.62 9.71
N ILE A 23 7.63 -7.47 11.03
CA ILE A 23 7.11 -8.49 11.96
C ILE A 23 5.58 -8.50 11.90
N THR A 24 5.01 -9.58 11.38
CA THR A 24 3.56 -9.78 11.27
C THR A 24 2.98 -10.50 12.49
N GLU A 25 3.78 -11.35 13.12
CA GLU A 25 3.38 -12.14 14.29
C GLU A 25 4.58 -12.30 15.24
N TYR A 26 4.33 -12.19 16.54
CA TYR A 26 5.33 -12.34 17.59
C TYR A 26 4.81 -13.28 18.68
N ILE A 27 5.55 -14.35 18.94
CA ILE A 27 5.23 -15.34 19.98
C ILE A 27 6.43 -15.49 20.89
N HIS A 28 6.27 -15.14 22.17
CA HIS A 28 7.27 -15.41 23.19
C HIS A 28 6.84 -16.61 24.02
N LYS A 29 7.62 -17.70 23.96
CA LYS A 29 7.43 -18.91 24.78
C LYS A 29 8.50 -18.97 25.85
N THR A 30 8.08 -19.10 27.10
CA THR A 30 8.95 -19.32 28.26
C THR A 30 8.59 -20.66 28.90
N PRO A 31 9.10 -21.80 28.37
CA PRO A 31 8.86 -23.09 28.99
C PRO A 31 9.65 -23.13 30.30
N GLY A 32 8.99 -23.30 31.45
CA GLY A 32 9.53 -22.96 32.77
C GLY A 32 11.01 -23.29 33.04
N ASN A 33 11.47 -24.51 32.71
CA ASN A 33 12.86 -24.94 32.96
C ASN A 33 13.79 -24.86 31.73
N LEU A 34 13.33 -24.27 30.62
CA LEU A 34 14.06 -24.13 29.36
C LEU A 34 14.28 -22.65 29.02
N ARG A 35 15.24 -22.40 28.12
CA ARG A 35 15.51 -21.06 27.60
C ARG A 35 14.27 -20.52 26.88
N SER A 36 14.05 -19.21 27.00
CA SER A 36 12.99 -18.53 26.27
C SER A 36 13.22 -18.62 24.76
N ILE A 37 12.14 -18.90 24.03
CA ILE A 37 12.13 -18.98 22.58
C ILE A 37 11.13 -17.95 22.07
N ILE A 38 11.62 -17.10 21.18
CA ILE A 38 10.85 -16.09 20.50
C ILE A 38 10.69 -16.55 19.06
N GLN A 39 9.45 -16.79 18.65
CA GLN A 39 9.13 -17.14 17.27
C GLN A 39 8.42 -15.95 16.63
N ILE A 40 9.02 -15.42 15.57
CA ILE A 40 8.45 -14.31 14.80
C ILE A 40 8.12 -14.79 13.39
N LYS A 41 6.99 -14.31 12.87
CA LYS A 41 6.73 -14.35 11.42
C LYS A 41 6.99 -12.97 10.87
N THR A 42 7.63 -12.95 9.71
CA THR A 42 8.02 -11.72 9.03
C THR A 42 7.46 -11.69 7.62
N LYS A 43 7.35 -10.50 7.05
CA LYS A 43 7.09 -10.28 5.63
C LYS A 43 8.15 -9.30 5.12
N SER A 44 8.87 -9.66 4.06
CA SER A 44 9.79 -8.73 3.40
C SER A 44 9.01 -7.58 2.79
N LEU A 45 9.49 -6.36 3.00
CA LEU A 45 8.92 -5.16 2.41
C LEU A 45 9.36 -4.94 0.97
N ILE A 46 10.49 -5.55 0.55
CA ILE A 46 11.02 -5.40 -0.81
C ILE A 46 10.30 -6.34 -1.77
N ASN A 47 10.20 -7.64 -1.43
CA ASN A 47 9.64 -8.66 -2.33
C ASN A 47 8.30 -9.24 -1.84
N GLY A 48 7.81 -8.84 -0.66
CA GLY A 48 6.55 -9.32 -0.11
C GLY A 48 6.59 -10.76 0.44
N ALA A 49 7.73 -11.44 0.42
CA ALA A 49 7.85 -12.83 0.82
C ALA A 49 7.61 -13.00 2.33
N ALA A 50 6.82 -14.03 2.69
CA ALA A 50 6.61 -14.39 4.09
C ALA A 50 7.77 -15.26 4.59
N GLY A 51 8.27 -14.94 5.77
CA GLY A 51 9.34 -15.66 6.46
C GLY A 51 8.98 -16.00 7.90
N SER A 52 9.77 -16.88 8.51
CA SER A 52 9.70 -17.13 9.95
C SER A 52 11.08 -17.28 10.54
N MET A 53 11.27 -16.78 11.76
CA MET A 53 12.53 -16.85 12.47
C MET A 53 12.30 -17.26 13.92
N ARG A 54 13.27 -17.98 14.47
CA ARG A 54 13.33 -18.30 15.89
C ARG A 54 14.56 -17.64 16.48
N LEU A 55 14.35 -16.91 17.57
CA LEU A 55 15.36 -16.17 18.32
C LEU A 55 15.33 -16.65 19.77
N SER A 56 16.49 -16.64 20.42
CA SER A 56 16.57 -16.75 21.87
C SER A 56 16.28 -15.39 22.52
N GLY A 57 15.82 -15.38 23.77
CA GLY A 57 15.58 -14.11 24.49
C GLY A 57 16.83 -13.23 24.69
N ASN A 58 18.03 -13.80 24.54
CA ASN A 58 19.28 -13.05 24.61
C ASN A 58 19.81 -12.57 23.25
N ASP A 59 19.16 -12.97 22.15
CA ASP A 59 19.59 -12.55 20.82
C ASP A 59 19.30 -11.06 20.65
N SER A 60 20.20 -10.37 19.94
CA SER A 60 20.00 -8.97 19.55
C SER A 60 19.68 -8.92 18.07
N VAL A 61 18.76 -8.05 17.70
CA VAL A 61 18.29 -7.86 16.33
C VAL A 61 18.33 -6.39 15.97
N ASP A 62 18.69 -6.10 14.74
CA ASP A 62 18.69 -4.73 14.23
C ASP A 62 17.29 -4.33 13.81
N VAL A 63 16.74 -3.32 14.48
CA VAL A 63 15.48 -2.70 14.09
C VAL A 63 15.78 -1.50 13.18
N ALA A 64 15.10 -1.51 12.04
CA ALA A 64 15.00 -0.43 11.08
C ALA A 64 13.85 0.49 11.50
N PHE A 65 14.11 1.80 11.49
CA PHE A 65 13.09 2.81 11.74
C PHE A 65 12.47 3.21 10.40
N LEU A 66 11.19 2.90 10.25
CA LEU A 66 10.43 3.37 9.10
C LEU A 66 9.76 4.69 9.45
N ASP A 67 10.04 5.69 8.64
CA ASP A 67 9.36 6.97 8.70
C ASP A 67 8.24 6.99 7.66
N ARG A 68 7.03 7.30 8.09
CA ARG A 68 5.87 7.33 7.21
C ARG A 68 5.42 8.75 7.04
N LYS A 69 5.56 9.25 5.81
CA LYS A 69 5.31 10.64 5.50
C LYS A 69 4.08 10.75 4.63
N LYS A 70 3.20 11.67 5.00
CA LYS A 70 2.09 12.07 4.13
C LYS A 70 2.65 12.95 3.04
N THR A 71 2.34 12.59 1.81
CA THR A 71 2.89 13.22 0.62
C THR A 71 1.76 13.45 -0.37
N GLU A 72 1.95 14.39 -1.27
CA GLU A 72 1.01 14.70 -2.32
C GLU A 72 1.63 14.33 -3.67
N TYR A 73 0.89 13.58 -4.48
CA TYR A 73 1.32 13.28 -5.83
C TYR A 73 1.14 14.50 -6.72
N LEU A 74 2.21 14.95 -7.40
CA LEU A 74 2.14 16.11 -8.28
C LEU A 74 1.89 15.71 -9.73
N TYR A 75 2.87 15.07 -10.36
CA TYR A 75 2.80 14.66 -11.77
C TYR A 75 3.80 13.55 -12.09
N LYS A 76 3.58 12.89 -13.23
CA LYS A 76 4.52 11.93 -13.82
C LYS A 76 5.42 12.69 -14.77
N ASP A 77 6.72 12.62 -14.53
CA ASP A 77 7.73 13.12 -15.45
C ASP A 77 7.90 12.18 -16.66
N GLY A 78 8.40 12.72 -17.78
CA GLY A 78 8.46 12.03 -19.07
C GLY A 78 9.29 10.75 -19.09
N GLU A 79 10.18 10.55 -18.10
CA GLU A 79 11.05 9.37 -17.97
C GLU A 79 10.46 8.24 -17.11
N GLY A 80 9.17 8.29 -16.76
CA GLY A 80 8.55 7.24 -15.93
C GLY A 80 8.80 7.42 -14.42
N THR A 81 9.21 8.63 -14.01
CA THR A 81 9.39 8.99 -12.61
C THR A 81 8.19 9.79 -12.13
N TYR A 82 7.68 9.48 -10.96
CA TYR A 82 6.57 10.20 -10.34
C TYR A 82 7.12 11.19 -9.31
N ILE A 83 6.70 12.44 -9.39
CA ILE A 83 7.11 13.49 -8.47
C ILE A 83 6.09 13.61 -7.35
N PHE A 84 6.58 13.51 -6.11
CA PHE A 84 5.80 13.68 -4.90
C PHE A 84 6.32 14.87 -4.10
N MET A 85 5.45 15.46 -3.29
CA MET A 85 5.76 16.55 -2.38
C MET A 85 5.46 16.12 -0.95
N ASP A 86 6.41 16.28 -0.04
CA ASP A 86 6.18 16.10 1.40
C ASP A 86 5.18 17.14 1.91
N ALA A 87 4.13 16.72 2.61
CA ALA A 87 3.08 17.62 3.07
C ALA A 87 3.50 18.51 4.26
N GLU A 88 4.57 18.14 4.98
CA GLU A 88 5.08 18.88 6.13
C GLU A 88 6.21 19.83 5.72
N THR A 89 7.15 19.37 4.89
CA THR A 89 8.32 20.17 4.51
C THR A 89 8.18 20.88 3.17
N TYR A 90 7.20 20.49 2.35
CA TYR A 90 7.04 20.93 0.95
C TYR A 90 8.22 20.57 0.04
N ASP A 91 9.09 19.67 0.48
CA ASP A 91 10.20 19.16 -0.35
C ASP A 91 9.67 18.21 -1.41
N GLN A 92 10.12 18.39 -2.64
CA GLN A 92 9.79 17.49 -3.74
C GLN A 92 10.83 16.39 -3.87
N PHE A 93 10.38 15.17 -4.11
CA PHE A 93 11.26 14.04 -4.36
C PHE A 93 10.72 13.13 -5.47
N PRO A 94 11.61 12.59 -6.30
CA PRO A 94 11.24 11.63 -7.33
C PRO A 94 11.07 10.22 -6.75
N LEU A 95 10.08 9.47 -7.24
CA LEU A 95 9.92 8.03 -7.02
C LEU A 95 9.83 7.29 -8.35
N ALA A 96 10.59 6.21 -8.47
CA ALA A 96 10.55 5.34 -9.64
C ALA A 96 9.25 4.54 -9.72
N GLU A 97 8.75 4.30 -10.93
CA GLU A 97 7.53 3.51 -11.19
C GLU A 97 7.59 2.10 -10.59
N GLU A 98 8.77 1.48 -10.56
CA GLU A 98 8.99 0.14 -9.99
C GLU A 98 8.62 0.03 -8.50
N LEU A 99 8.78 1.11 -7.73
CA LEU A 99 8.47 1.15 -6.29
C LEU A 99 6.98 1.36 -6.00
N ILE A 100 6.25 1.95 -6.94
CA ILE A 100 4.84 2.30 -6.81
C ILE A 100 3.95 1.17 -7.36
N GLY A 101 4.44 0.49 -8.40
CA GLY A 101 3.75 -0.61 -9.08
C GLY A 101 2.46 -0.16 -9.80
N ASP A 102 1.60 -1.14 -10.10
CA ASP A 102 0.35 -0.93 -10.86
C ASP A 102 -0.67 -0.02 -10.17
N LYS A 103 -0.48 0.29 -8.88
CA LYS A 103 -1.45 1.04 -8.09
C LYS A 103 -1.56 2.51 -8.49
N MET A 104 -0.60 3.02 -9.27
CA MET A 104 -0.59 4.42 -9.69
C MET A 104 -1.73 4.77 -10.65
N GLY A 105 -2.30 3.77 -11.35
CA GLY A 105 -3.47 3.99 -12.20
C GLY A 105 -4.71 4.45 -11.41
N PHE A 106 -4.74 4.34 -10.09
CA PHE A 106 -5.84 4.83 -9.25
C PHE A 106 -5.58 6.22 -8.65
N VAL A 107 -4.43 6.83 -8.93
CA VAL A 107 -3.97 8.05 -8.27
C VAL A 107 -4.10 9.23 -9.22
N SER A 108 -5.01 10.15 -8.89
CA SER A 108 -5.12 11.42 -9.60
C SER A 108 -4.07 12.42 -9.08
N PRO A 109 -3.61 13.36 -9.92
CA PRO A 109 -2.80 14.48 -9.46
C PRO A 109 -3.43 15.20 -8.26
N ASN A 110 -2.60 15.64 -7.31
CA ASN A 110 -2.98 16.24 -6.03
C ASN A 110 -3.61 15.25 -5.02
N SER A 111 -3.52 13.95 -5.26
CA SER A 111 -3.93 12.95 -4.27
C SER A 111 -2.90 12.82 -3.14
N THR A 112 -3.39 12.75 -1.91
CA THR A 112 -2.54 12.44 -0.75
C THR A 112 -2.24 10.95 -0.69
N VAL A 113 -0.96 10.59 -0.61
CA VAL A 113 -0.47 9.23 -0.46
C VAL A 113 0.56 9.16 0.68
N GLU A 114 0.71 7.99 1.29
CA GLU A 114 1.70 7.78 2.35
C GLU A 114 2.93 7.09 1.77
N VAL A 115 4.10 7.73 1.89
CA VAL A 115 5.37 7.12 1.46
C VAL A 115 6.13 6.68 2.70
N THR A 116 6.58 5.43 2.68
CA THR A 116 7.38 4.86 3.76
C THR A 116 8.86 4.94 3.39
N PHE A 117 9.64 5.61 4.22
CA PHE A 117 11.08 5.78 4.10
C PHE A 117 11.82 4.96 5.16
N HIS A 118 13.02 4.49 4.81
CA HIS A 118 14.02 4.02 5.77
C HIS A 118 15.27 4.88 5.61
N GLY A 119 15.50 5.74 6.61
CA GLY A 119 16.49 6.81 6.49
C GLY A 119 16.13 7.75 5.34
N THR A 120 16.94 7.74 4.28
CA THR A 120 16.73 8.56 3.08
C THR A 120 16.13 7.78 1.91
N THR A 121 15.97 6.46 2.03
CA THR A 121 15.55 5.60 0.93
C THR A 121 14.05 5.31 1.01
N PRO A 122 13.26 5.63 -0.04
CA PRO A 122 11.86 5.24 -0.10
C PRO A 122 11.74 3.73 -0.34
N ILE A 123 10.88 3.06 0.43
CA ILE A 123 10.68 1.60 0.36
C ILE A 123 9.38 1.25 -0.34
N GLY A 124 8.36 2.09 -0.19
CA GLY A 124 7.07 1.81 -0.79
C GLY A 124 6.08 2.94 -0.59
N VAL A 125 5.03 2.89 -1.40
CA VAL A 125 3.92 3.83 -1.37
C VAL A 125 2.66 3.08 -0.92
N GLU A 126 2.04 3.58 0.13
CA GLU A 126 0.76 3.12 0.63
C GLU A 126 -0.32 4.13 0.20
N LEU A 127 -1.26 3.64 -0.59
CA LEU A 127 -2.38 4.44 -1.06
C LEU A 127 -3.52 4.41 -0.05
N PRO A 128 -4.38 5.44 -0.05
CA PRO A 128 -5.64 5.36 0.68
C PRO A 128 -6.38 4.08 0.29
N PRO A 129 -7.09 3.42 1.23
CA PRO A 129 -7.80 2.16 0.95
C PRO A 129 -8.87 2.33 -0.13
N SER A 130 -9.31 3.57 -0.35
CA SER A 130 -10.26 3.92 -1.38
C SER A 130 -9.94 5.29 -1.97
N VAL A 131 -10.06 5.41 -3.28
CA VAL A 131 -9.95 6.67 -4.02
C VAL A 131 -11.30 7.04 -4.64
N VAL A 132 -11.49 8.32 -4.91
CA VAL A 132 -12.65 8.84 -5.63
C VAL A 132 -12.18 9.28 -7.00
N LEU A 133 -12.71 8.65 -8.05
CA LEU A 133 -12.38 8.97 -9.43
C LEU A 133 -13.66 9.26 -10.23
N GLU A 134 -13.55 10.15 -11.20
CA GLU A 134 -14.65 10.46 -12.12
C GLU A 134 -14.69 9.47 -13.31
N VAL A 135 -15.90 9.03 -13.67
CA VAL A 135 -16.13 8.19 -14.86
C VAL A 135 -16.17 9.06 -16.11
N ILE A 136 -15.22 8.86 -17.02
CA ILE A 136 -15.14 9.58 -18.30
C ILE A 136 -15.86 8.86 -19.44
N GLU A 137 -15.89 7.52 -19.41
CA GLU A 137 -16.59 6.71 -20.40
C GLU A 137 -17.26 5.51 -19.72
N ALA A 138 -18.45 5.13 -20.19
CA ALA A 138 -19.16 3.96 -19.67
C ALA A 138 -19.87 3.22 -20.80
N GLU A 139 -19.76 1.89 -20.80
CA GLU A 139 -20.46 1.07 -21.78
C GLU A 139 -21.99 1.26 -21.69
N ALA A 140 -22.66 1.23 -22.84
CA ALA A 140 -24.11 1.36 -22.91
C ALA A 140 -24.79 0.14 -22.27
N ALA A 141 -25.75 0.40 -21.38
CA ALA A 141 -26.53 -0.66 -20.75
C ALA A 141 -27.35 -1.40 -21.82
N VAL A 142 -27.01 -2.65 -22.12
CA VAL A 142 -27.77 -3.50 -23.04
C VAL A 142 -29.10 -3.86 -22.37
N LYS A 143 -30.21 -3.37 -22.93
CA LYS A 143 -31.60 -3.51 -22.45
C LYS A 143 -32.16 -4.95 -22.29
N GLY A 144 -31.32 -5.98 -22.39
CA GLY A 144 -31.73 -7.39 -22.30
C GLY A 144 -31.24 -8.15 -21.06
N ASN A 145 -30.36 -7.56 -20.23
CA ASN A 145 -29.84 -8.24 -19.05
C ASN A 145 -30.74 -8.01 -17.82
N SER A 146 -31.76 -8.85 -17.63
CA SER A 146 -32.65 -8.87 -16.46
C SER A 146 -32.04 -9.53 -15.22
N ALA A 147 -30.71 -9.69 -15.17
CA ALA A 147 -30.03 -10.32 -14.05
C ALA A 147 -29.66 -9.27 -12.99
N THR A 148 -30.13 -9.50 -11.76
CA THR A 148 -29.71 -8.77 -10.56
C THR A 148 -28.18 -8.93 -10.45
N ASN A 149 -27.42 -7.82 -10.50
CA ASN A 149 -25.95 -7.74 -10.38
C ASN A 149 -25.11 -7.78 -11.68
N VAL A 150 -25.64 -7.36 -12.83
CA VAL A 150 -24.81 -7.14 -14.03
C VAL A 150 -23.93 -5.89 -13.84
N LYS A 151 -22.61 -6.06 -13.94
CA LYS A 151 -21.63 -4.97 -13.99
C LYS A 151 -21.27 -4.67 -15.45
N LYS A 152 -21.01 -3.40 -15.75
CA LYS A 152 -20.47 -2.92 -17.03
C LYS A 152 -19.06 -2.37 -16.84
N ASN A 153 -18.30 -2.29 -17.92
CA ASN A 153 -17.01 -1.61 -17.87
C ASN A 153 -17.22 -0.09 -17.96
N ALA A 154 -16.44 0.65 -17.17
CA ALA A 154 -16.35 2.09 -17.22
C ALA A 154 -14.88 2.51 -17.14
N VAL A 155 -14.50 3.53 -17.90
CA VAL A 155 -13.18 4.14 -17.88
C VAL A 155 -13.22 5.35 -16.97
N VAL A 156 -12.28 5.43 -16.04
CA VAL A 156 -12.11 6.59 -15.13
C VAL A 156 -11.11 7.60 -15.67
N GLU A 157 -11.05 8.80 -15.08
CA GLU A 157 -10.17 9.91 -15.48
C GLU A 157 -8.68 9.54 -15.62
N THR A 158 -8.23 8.51 -14.91
CA THR A 158 -6.86 7.99 -14.97
C THR A 158 -6.61 7.06 -16.17
N GLY A 159 -7.65 6.74 -16.95
CA GLY A 159 -7.62 5.80 -18.08
C GLY A 159 -7.79 4.33 -17.68
N MET A 160 -7.97 4.01 -16.39
CA MET A 160 -8.23 2.65 -15.94
C MET A 160 -9.66 2.20 -16.23
N THR A 161 -9.83 0.93 -16.59
CA THR A 161 -11.14 0.29 -16.76
C THR A 161 -11.56 -0.41 -15.49
N VAL A 162 -12.71 -0.02 -14.93
CA VAL A 162 -13.30 -0.58 -13.71
C VAL A 162 -14.71 -1.13 -13.96
N LYS A 163 -15.11 -2.15 -13.17
CA LYS A 163 -16.44 -2.76 -13.28
C LYS A 163 -17.43 -2.07 -12.35
N VAL A 164 -18.36 -1.32 -12.94
CA VAL A 164 -19.38 -0.56 -12.21
C VAL A 164 -20.78 -1.10 -12.45
N PRO A 165 -21.75 -0.88 -11.55
CA PRO A 165 -23.15 -1.21 -11.81
C PRO A 165 -23.72 -0.47 -13.04
N MET A 166 -24.74 -1.06 -13.68
CA MET A 166 -25.38 -0.51 -14.88
C MET A 166 -25.92 0.92 -14.72
N HIS A 167 -26.30 1.33 -13.49
CA HIS A 167 -26.88 2.63 -13.21
C HIS A 167 -25.88 3.79 -13.15
N ILE A 168 -24.57 3.51 -13.12
CA ILE A 168 -23.52 4.53 -13.08
C ILE A 168 -23.35 5.14 -14.47
N GLY A 169 -23.54 6.46 -14.59
CA GLY A 169 -23.31 7.21 -15.82
C GLY A 169 -21.90 7.81 -15.95
N VAL A 170 -21.65 8.45 -17.09
CA VAL A 170 -20.49 9.34 -17.31
C VAL A 170 -20.67 10.63 -16.48
N GLY A 171 -19.58 11.17 -15.94
CA GLY A 171 -19.56 12.33 -15.06
C GLY A 171 -19.85 12.03 -13.58
N GLU A 172 -20.02 10.75 -13.22
CA GLU A 172 -20.23 10.35 -11.83
C GLU A 172 -18.90 10.08 -11.12
N LYS A 173 -18.81 10.56 -9.88
CA LYS A 173 -17.69 10.24 -8.98
C LYS A 173 -17.95 8.93 -8.27
N ILE A 174 -17.08 7.97 -8.50
CA ILE A 174 -17.16 6.63 -7.93
C ILE A 174 -16.00 6.40 -6.96
N LYS A 175 -16.29 5.69 -5.88
CA LYS A 175 -15.32 5.25 -4.89
C LYS A 175 -14.83 3.87 -5.27
N ILE A 176 -13.52 3.70 -5.42
CA ILE A 176 -12.87 2.46 -5.86
C ILE A 176 -11.88 2.02 -4.78
N HIS A 177 -11.82 0.71 -4.50
CA HIS A 177 -10.82 0.12 -3.64
C HIS A 177 -9.47 0.03 -4.37
N THR A 178 -8.41 0.60 -3.81
CA THR A 178 -7.10 0.72 -4.50
C THR A 178 -6.36 -0.61 -4.63
N ASP A 179 -6.54 -1.53 -3.68
CA ASP A 179 -5.89 -2.85 -3.77
C ASP A 179 -6.57 -3.84 -4.73
N THR A 180 -7.89 -3.81 -4.86
CA THR A 180 -8.64 -4.79 -5.68
C THR A 180 -9.20 -4.19 -6.98
N GLY A 181 -9.26 -2.85 -7.08
CA GLY A 181 -9.93 -2.16 -8.17
C GLY A 181 -11.46 -2.27 -8.14
N ASP A 182 -12.04 -2.73 -7.03
CA ASP A 182 -13.49 -2.92 -6.92
C ASP A 182 -14.23 -1.60 -6.67
N PHE A 183 -15.38 -1.46 -7.32
CA PHE A 183 -16.34 -0.40 -7.02
C PHE A 183 -16.91 -0.56 -5.60
N LEU A 184 -16.75 0.47 -4.78
CA LEU A 184 -17.25 0.53 -3.40
C LEU A 184 -18.57 1.30 -3.29
N GLY A 185 -18.79 2.31 -4.13
CA GLY A 185 -19.99 3.15 -4.06
C GLY A 185 -19.87 4.43 -4.89
N ARG A 186 -20.92 5.26 -4.86
CA ARG A 186 -20.88 6.63 -5.39
C ARG A 186 -20.29 7.54 -4.32
N ALA A 187 -19.48 8.51 -4.69
CA ALA A 187 -18.82 9.41 -3.74
C ALA A 187 -19.71 10.57 -3.25
N ASN A 188 -20.93 10.71 -3.80
CA ASN A 188 -21.88 11.76 -3.45
C ASN A 188 -22.69 11.46 -2.17
N GLU A 189 -22.22 10.55 -1.32
CA GLU A 189 -22.85 10.17 -0.05
C GLU A 189 -21.82 10.12 1.09
#